data_AF-A0A8X6UDX0-F1
#
_entry.id   AF-A0A8X6UDX0-F1
#
_cell.length_a   1.000
_cell.length_b   1.000
_cell.length_c   1.000
_cell.angle_alpha   90.00
_cell.angle_beta   90.00
_cell.angle_gamma   90.00
#
_symmetry.space_group_name_H-M   'P 1'
#
loop_
_entity.id
_entity.type
_entity.pdbx_description
1 polymer ?
#
loop_
_entity_poly.entity_id
_entity_poly.type
_entity_poly.pdbx_seq_one_letter_code
_entity_poly.pdbx_strand_id
1 'polypeptide(L)'
;MMECSMFMIFQKSKSTIATAVKNMKEKLILCPILEPETALKLLYEIGIEKMRRDYVTLFLSLELIPHDCLSYYHQADLLSLEALSCLRKLHTVLELAIVFVKYLSPSKGLLSTFVRNTLKHYSTVPVIDFEHVFSFQIPTGKARQVLDPMRPTIWEISLTSRTKGFMKQSIHCYQTTPVPEHIYAPKNYNPKLMLKTASYTYLTATFLQDDLLLDEE
;
A
#
# COMPACT_ATOMS: atom_id res chain seq x y z
N MET A 1 -51.04 -14.40 -5.64
CA MET A 1 -50.23 -14.65 -4.43
C MET A 1 -48.80 -14.82 -4.90
N MET A 2 -48.00 -13.77 -4.82
CA MET A 2 -46.65 -13.77 -5.39
C MET A 2 -45.73 -14.35 -4.31
N GLU A 3 -45.24 -15.57 -4.52
CA GLU A 3 -44.27 -16.20 -3.63
C GLU A 3 -43.04 -15.31 -3.56
N CYS A 4 -42.83 -14.70 -2.39
CA CYS A 4 -41.65 -13.92 -2.12
C CYS A 4 -40.49 -14.92 -1.95
N SER A 5 -39.80 -15.17 -3.05
CA SER A 5 -38.54 -15.91 -3.09
C SER A 5 -37.66 -15.46 -1.93
N MET A 6 -37.20 -16.41 -1.11
CA MET A 6 -36.51 -16.15 0.15
C MET A 6 -35.18 -15.42 -0.10
N PHE A 7 -35.19 -14.10 0.00
CA PHE A 7 -33.98 -13.29 -0.03
C PHE A 7 -33.18 -13.55 1.25
N MET A 8 -32.07 -14.28 1.12
CA MET A 8 -31.11 -14.47 2.20
C MET A 8 -30.26 -13.20 2.37
N ILE A 9 -30.56 -12.43 3.40
CA ILE A 9 -29.81 -11.24 3.77
C ILE A 9 -28.85 -11.58 4.89
N PHE A 10 -27.62 -11.08 4.79
CA PHE A 10 -26.66 -11.24 5.85
C PHE A 10 -27.12 -10.53 7.13
N GLN A 11 -27.11 -11.25 8.25
CA GLN A 11 -27.74 -10.83 9.50
C GLN A 11 -27.25 -9.46 10.01
N LYS A 12 -25.95 -9.15 9.85
CA LYS A 12 -25.33 -7.88 10.27
C LYS A 12 -25.35 -6.76 9.23
N SER A 13 -26.08 -6.91 8.12
CA SER A 13 -26.23 -5.82 7.15
C SER A 13 -26.97 -4.64 7.76
N LYS A 14 -26.42 -3.44 7.52
CA LYS A 14 -26.93 -2.16 8.03
C LYS A 14 -27.54 -1.29 6.94
N SER A 15 -27.43 -1.68 5.68
CA SER A 15 -28.03 -0.95 4.56
C SER A 15 -29.54 -0.76 4.76
N THR A 16 -30.04 0.36 4.25
CA THR A 16 -31.47 0.70 4.32
C THR A 16 -32.31 -0.36 3.62
N ILE A 17 -31.80 -0.97 2.53
CA ILE A 17 -32.48 -2.07 1.83
C ILE A 17 -32.56 -3.34 2.69
N ALA A 18 -31.50 -3.66 3.44
CA ALA A 18 -31.51 -4.85 4.28
C ALA A 18 -32.51 -4.72 5.43
N THR A 19 -32.62 -3.51 5.98
CA THR A 19 -33.63 -3.16 6.97
C THR A 19 -35.03 -3.22 6.37
N ALA A 20 -35.24 -2.68 5.15
CA ALA A 20 -36.51 -2.73 4.45
C ALA A 20 -36.98 -4.17 4.18
N VAL A 21 -36.08 -5.06 3.73
CA VAL A 21 -36.43 -6.46 3.47
C VAL A 21 -36.66 -7.24 4.78
N LYS A 22 -35.92 -6.95 5.85
CA LYS A 22 -36.22 -7.51 7.20
C LYS A 22 -37.63 -7.12 7.63
N ASN A 23 -37.98 -5.84 7.50
CA ASN A 23 -39.29 -5.32 7.86
C ASN A 23 -40.41 -5.87 6.95
N MET A 24 -40.15 -6.08 5.65
CA MET A 24 -41.09 -6.76 4.73
C MET A 24 -41.31 -8.22 5.14
N LYS A 25 -40.25 -8.94 5.56
CA LYS A 25 -40.34 -10.32 6.04
C LYS A 25 -41.19 -10.40 7.33
N GLU A 26 -41.11 -9.38 8.18
CA GLU A 26 -41.92 -9.22 9.38
C GLU A 26 -43.33 -8.63 9.10
N LYS A 27 -43.69 -8.42 7.81
CA LYS A 27 -44.95 -7.81 7.34
C LYS A 27 -45.22 -6.40 7.87
N LEU A 28 -44.17 -5.67 8.28
CA LEU A 28 -44.26 -4.35 8.90
C LEU A 28 -44.26 -3.18 7.89
N ILE A 29 -43.88 -3.39 6.63
CA ILE A 29 -43.69 -2.30 5.64
C ILE A 29 -44.31 -2.61 4.26
N LEU A 30 -44.96 -1.59 3.66
CA LEU A 30 -45.32 -1.46 2.24
C LEU A 30 -44.12 -0.91 1.45
N CYS A 31 -43.89 -1.41 0.22
CA CYS A 31 -42.74 -1.11 -0.63
C CYS A 31 -42.26 0.36 -0.56
N PRO A 32 -40.96 0.60 -0.29
CA PRO A 32 -40.42 1.95 -0.26
C PRO A 32 -40.58 2.61 -1.63
N ILE A 33 -41.07 3.85 -1.65
CA ILE A 33 -41.18 4.65 -2.88
C ILE A 33 -39.76 4.99 -3.33
N LEU A 34 -39.40 4.52 -4.52
CA LEU A 34 -38.07 4.67 -5.10
C LEU A 34 -38.02 5.93 -5.97
N GLU A 35 -37.71 7.06 -5.35
CA GLU A 35 -37.26 8.25 -6.08
C GLU A 35 -35.84 8.01 -6.65
N PRO A 36 -35.47 8.64 -7.79
CA PRO A 36 -34.16 8.43 -8.42
C PRO A 36 -32.96 8.64 -7.47
N GLU A 37 -33.00 9.67 -6.63
CA GLU A 37 -31.93 9.95 -5.65
C GLU A 37 -31.85 8.88 -4.56
N THR A 38 -33.01 8.37 -4.12
CA THR A 38 -33.10 7.30 -3.12
C THR A 38 -32.55 6.00 -3.69
N ALA A 39 -32.86 5.69 -4.95
CA ALA A 39 -32.33 4.51 -5.64
C ALA A 39 -30.79 4.55 -5.73
N LEU A 40 -30.21 5.72 -6.04
CA LEU A 40 -28.75 5.90 -6.07
C LEU A 40 -28.12 5.69 -4.68
N LYS A 41 -28.68 6.30 -3.63
CA LYS A 41 -28.18 6.13 -2.26
C LYS A 41 -28.20 4.67 -1.82
N LEU A 42 -29.30 3.96 -2.11
CA LEU A 42 -29.41 2.53 -1.83
C LEU A 42 -28.34 1.72 -2.56
N LEU A 43 -28.10 2.02 -3.85
CA LEU A 43 -27.05 1.35 -4.62
C LEU A 43 -25.66 1.58 -4.03
N TYR A 44 -25.36 2.82 -3.58
CA TYR A 44 -24.10 3.14 -2.91
C TYR A 44 -23.94 2.36 -1.60
N GLU A 45 -24.96 2.32 -0.75
CA GLU A 45 -24.92 1.57 0.51
C GLU A 45 -24.65 0.08 0.28
N ILE A 46 -25.36 -0.54 -0.68
CA ILE A 46 -25.20 -1.95 -1.02
C ILE A 46 -23.80 -2.22 -1.57
N GLY A 47 -23.32 -1.37 -2.48
CA GLY A 47 -22.00 -1.49 -3.06
C GLY A 47 -20.89 -1.42 -2.01
N ILE A 48 -20.97 -0.43 -1.12
CA ILE A 48 -19.98 -0.25 -0.05
C ILE A 48 -20.00 -1.41 0.94
N GLU A 49 -21.19 -1.88 1.32
CA GLU A 49 -21.32 -3.02 2.23
C GLU A 49 -20.80 -4.31 1.61
N LYS A 50 -21.09 -4.55 0.32
CA LYS A 50 -20.62 -5.72 -0.42
C LYS A 50 -19.11 -5.70 -0.57
N MET A 51 -18.53 -4.60 -1.07
CA MET A 51 -17.09 -4.50 -1.28
C MET A 51 -16.32 -4.67 0.04
N ARG A 52 -16.77 -4.03 1.12
CA ARG A 52 -16.12 -4.15 2.42
C ARG A 52 -16.10 -5.60 2.90
N ARG A 53 -17.24 -6.28 2.78
CA ARG A 53 -17.36 -7.69 3.12
C ARG A 53 -16.43 -8.55 2.28
N ASP A 54 -16.32 -8.27 0.99
CA ASP A 54 -15.43 -9.01 0.09
C ASP A 54 -13.97 -8.84 0.48
N TYR A 55 -13.51 -7.62 0.76
CA TYR A 55 -12.16 -7.37 1.24
C TYR A 55 -11.89 -8.06 2.57
N VAL A 56 -12.78 -7.90 3.55
CA VAL A 56 -12.65 -8.55 4.86
C VAL A 56 -12.58 -10.07 4.71
N THR A 57 -13.48 -10.65 3.91
CA THR A 57 -13.52 -12.09 3.66
C THR A 57 -12.25 -12.56 2.95
N LEU A 58 -11.76 -11.81 1.98
CA LEU A 58 -10.53 -12.11 1.25
C LEU A 58 -9.30 -12.09 2.18
N PHE A 59 -9.13 -11.03 2.96
CA PHE A 59 -7.99 -10.92 3.87
C PHE A 59 -8.00 -12.00 4.97
N LEU A 60 -9.19 -12.36 5.47
CA LEU A 60 -9.34 -13.43 6.47
C LEU A 60 -9.15 -14.83 5.87
N SER A 61 -9.75 -15.11 4.70
CA SER A 61 -9.65 -16.42 4.04
C SER A 61 -8.23 -16.76 3.59
N LEU A 62 -7.45 -15.75 3.23
CA LEU A 62 -6.03 -15.91 2.91
C LEU A 62 -5.12 -15.88 4.16
N GLU A 63 -5.71 -15.75 5.37
CA GLU A 63 -5.00 -15.59 6.65
C GLU A 63 -3.94 -14.48 6.63
N LEU A 64 -4.22 -13.40 5.90
CA LEU A 64 -3.29 -12.29 5.76
C LEU A 64 -3.25 -11.45 7.03
N ILE A 65 -4.39 -11.29 7.71
CA ILE A 65 -4.53 -10.47 8.91
C ILE A 65 -5.50 -11.11 9.91
N PRO A 66 -5.28 -10.90 11.22
CA PRO A 66 -6.30 -11.20 12.23
C PRO A 66 -7.45 -10.18 12.15
N HIS A 67 -8.62 -10.58 12.63
CA HIS A 67 -9.85 -9.76 12.57
C HIS A 67 -9.69 -8.39 13.25
N ASP A 68 -8.90 -8.31 14.32
CA ASP A 68 -8.74 -7.08 15.12
C ASP A 68 -8.12 -5.93 14.33
N CYS A 69 -7.28 -6.24 13.33
CA CYS A 69 -6.66 -5.25 12.46
C CYS A 69 -7.64 -4.60 11.47
N LEU A 70 -8.83 -5.17 11.28
CA LEU A 70 -9.85 -4.67 10.35
C LEU A 70 -10.89 -3.75 11.01
N SER A 71 -10.85 -3.59 12.33
CA SER A 71 -11.81 -2.80 13.11
C SER A 71 -11.97 -1.37 12.58
N TYR A 72 -10.87 -0.68 12.30
CA TYR A 72 -10.87 0.68 11.72
C TYR A 72 -11.58 0.76 10.36
N TYR A 73 -11.49 -0.30 9.56
CA TYR A 73 -12.09 -0.37 8.22
C TYR A 73 -13.58 -0.73 8.26
N HIS A 74 -14.13 -0.96 9.46
CA HIS A 74 -15.55 -1.27 9.67
C HIS A 74 -16.34 0.00 10.04
N GLN A 75 -16.44 0.94 9.09
CA GLN A 75 -17.19 2.19 9.29
C GLN A 75 -18.70 1.95 9.44
N ALA A 76 -19.31 2.53 10.48
CA ALA A 76 -20.73 2.34 10.77
C ALA A 76 -21.64 3.08 9.76
N ASP A 77 -21.24 4.27 9.34
CA ASP A 77 -21.94 5.05 8.31
C ASP A 77 -21.46 4.64 6.92
N LEU A 78 -22.37 4.02 6.16
CA LEU A 78 -22.10 3.49 4.82
C LEU A 78 -21.93 4.59 3.77
N LEU A 79 -22.52 5.78 3.94
CA LEU A 79 -22.50 6.84 2.94
C LEU A 79 -21.44 7.93 3.22
N SER A 80 -20.69 7.77 4.30
CA SER A 80 -19.60 8.68 4.65
C SER A 80 -18.45 8.63 3.64
N LEU A 81 -17.78 9.77 3.43
CA LEU A 81 -16.52 9.83 2.68
C LEU A 81 -15.44 8.93 3.31
N GLU A 82 -15.49 8.74 4.63
CA GLU A 82 -14.59 7.87 5.36
C GLU A 82 -14.78 6.40 4.96
N ALA A 83 -16.02 5.92 4.78
CA ALA A 83 -16.28 4.55 4.33
C ALA A 83 -15.70 4.30 2.93
N LEU A 84 -15.80 5.28 2.03
CA LEU A 84 -15.17 5.22 0.71
C LEU A 84 -13.64 5.27 0.80
N SER A 85 -13.09 6.12 1.66
CA SER A 85 -11.64 6.20 1.91
C SER A 85 -11.10 4.86 2.44
N CYS A 86 -11.77 4.25 3.41
CA CYS A 86 -11.45 2.93 3.93
C CYS A 86 -11.46 1.85 2.83
N LEU A 87 -12.46 1.85 1.94
CA LEU A 87 -12.50 0.91 0.81
C LEU A 87 -11.34 1.10 -0.16
N ARG A 88 -10.99 2.35 -0.48
CA ARG A 88 -9.84 2.65 -1.34
C ARG A 88 -8.55 2.16 -0.69
N LYS A 89 -8.36 2.39 0.61
CA LYS A 89 -7.18 1.91 1.36
C LYS A 89 -7.10 0.37 1.34
N LEU A 90 -8.21 -0.33 1.56
CA LEU A 90 -8.27 -1.80 1.47
C LEU A 90 -7.91 -2.29 0.06
N HIS A 91 -8.40 -1.63 -0.97
CA HIS A 91 -8.08 -1.95 -2.36
C HIS A 91 -6.60 -1.75 -2.66
N THR A 92 -6.02 -0.60 -2.30
CA THR A 92 -4.60 -0.31 -2.51
C THR A 92 -3.70 -1.32 -1.80
N VAL A 93 -4.05 -1.73 -0.58
CA VAL A 93 -3.33 -2.79 0.13
C VAL A 93 -3.37 -4.10 -0.66
N LEU A 94 -4.52 -4.45 -1.24
CA LEU A 94 -4.65 -5.66 -2.06
C LEU A 94 -3.80 -5.56 -3.33
N GLU A 95 -3.79 -4.41 -4.02
CA GLU A 95 -2.94 -4.18 -5.19
C GLU A 95 -1.46 -4.33 -4.84
N LEU A 96 -1.02 -3.71 -3.74
CA LEU A 96 0.35 -3.86 -3.24
C LEU A 96 0.69 -5.32 -2.91
N ALA A 97 -0.25 -6.06 -2.31
CA ALA A 97 -0.08 -7.49 -2.04
C ALA A 97 0.06 -8.31 -3.33
N ILE A 98 -0.73 -8.01 -4.36
CA ILE A 98 -0.65 -8.67 -5.68
C ILE A 98 0.70 -8.39 -6.34
N VAL A 99 1.16 -7.14 -6.34
CA VAL A 99 2.48 -6.74 -6.85
C VAL A 99 3.57 -7.48 -6.07
N PHE A 100 3.46 -7.53 -4.75
CA PHE A 100 4.43 -8.19 -3.89
C PHE A 100 4.52 -9.70 -4.20
N VAL A 101 3.38 -10.36 -4.37
CA VAL A 101 3.31 -11.78 -4.78
C VAL A 101 3.91 -11.99 -6.15
N LYS A 102 3.55 -11.15 -7.13
CA LYS A 102 3.98 -11.29 -8.53
C LYS A 102 5.49 -11.17 -8.69
N TYR A 103 6.14 -10.22 -8.02
CA TYR A 103 7.56 -9.95 -8.23
C TYR A 103 8.48 -10.64 -7.23
N LEU A 104 8.04 -10.88 -6.00
CA LEU A 104 8.91 -11.35 -4.93
C LEU A 104 8.56 -12.75 -4.40
N SER A 105 7.42 -13.33 -4.81
CA SER A 105 6.97 -14.66 -4.36
C SER A 105 7.21 -14.91 -2.85
N PRO A 106 6.72 -14.00 -1.98
CA PRO A 106 7.03 -14.01 -0.56
C PRO A 106 6.46 -15.24 0.14
N SER A 107 7.04 -15.62 1.28
CA SER A 107 6.37 -16.60 2.15
C SER A 107 5.07 -16.01 2.71
N LYS A 108 4.11 -16.88 3.07
CA LYS A 108 2.84 -16.47 3.69
C LYS A 108 3.03 -15.53 4.89
N GLY A 109 4.01 -15.83 5.74
CA GLY A 109 4.34 -14.99 6.90
C GLY A 109 4.84 -13.59 6.53
N LEU A 110 5.70 -13.48 5.50
CA LEU A 110 6.20 -12.19 5.03
C LEU A 110 5.10 -11.36 4.36
N LEU A 111 4.27 -11.98 3.52
CA LEU A 111 3.11 -11.34 2.90
C LEU A 111 2.13 -10.82 3.96
N SER A 112 1.83 -11.66 4.95
CA SER A 112 0.94 -11.32 6.06
C SER A 112 1.47 -10.14 6.89
N THR A 113 2.77 -10.10 7.17
CA THR A 113 3.40 -8.96 7.88
C THR A 113 3.40 -7.69 7.04
N PHE A 114 3.69 -7.80 5.74
CA PHE A 114 3.60 -6.67 4.81
C PHE A 114 2.19 -6.07 4.80
N VAL A 115 1.17 -6.89 4.56
CA VAL A 115 -0.24 -6.46 4.53
C VAL A 115 -0.65 -5.80 5.85
N ARG A 116 -0.28 -6.38 7.01
CA ARG A 116 -0.54 -5.76 8.32
C ARG A 116 0.10 -4.39 8.46
N ASN A 117 1.37 -4.26 8.10
CA ASN A 117 2.09 -2.99 8.21
C ASN A 117 1.51 -1.92 7.30
N THR A 118 1.15 -2.28 6.07
CA THR A 118 0.50 -1.40 5.10
C THR A 118 -0.87 -0.95 5.59
N LEU A 119 -1.71 -1.85 6.11
CA LEU A 119 -3.01 -1.50 6.68
C LEU A 119 -2.88 -0.61 7.92
N LYS A 120 -1.88 -0.88 8.76
CA LYS A 120 -1.60 -0.05 9.93
C LYS A 120 -1.21 1.37 9.51
N HIS A 121 -0.32 1.52 8.53
CA HIS A 121 0.06 2.82 7.99
C HIS A 121 -1.15 3.59 7.41
N TYR A 122 -1.98 2.94 6.58
CA TYR A 122 -3.16 3.59 6.01
C TYR A 122 -4.26 3.90 7.03
N SER A 123 -4.24 3.29 8.21
CA SER A 123 -5.15 3.65 9.30
C SER A 123 -4.75 4.98 9.98
N THR A 124 -3.49 5.39 9.89
CA THR A 124 -2.99 6.62 10.53
C THR A 124 -3.00 7.84 9.61
N VAL A 125 -3.07 7.65 8.29
CA VAL A 125 -3.07 8.75 7.31
C VAL A 125 -4.48 9.01 6.76
N PRO A 126 -4.88 10.28 6.53
CA PRO A 126 -6.21 10.60 6.03
C PRO A 126 -6.39 10.24 4.55
N VAL A 127 -5.34 10.42 3.75
CA VAL A 127 -5.33 10.17 2.30
C VAL A 127 -4.24 9.16 1.96
N ILE A 128 -4.45 8.39 0.89
CA ILE A 128 -3.44 7.47 0.36
C ILE A 128 -2.29 8.28 -0.20
N ASP A 129 -1.12 8.11 0.42
CA ASP A 129 0.15 8.59 -0.09
C ASP A 129 0.74 7.56 -1.07
N PHE A 130 0.91 7.98 -2.33
CA PHE A 130 1.51 7.16 -3.38
C PHE A 130 3.06 7.23 -3.39
N GLU A 131 3.64 8.21 -2.70
CA GLU A 131 5.09 8.38 -2.59
C GLU A 131 5.66 7.60 -1.38
N HIS A 132 4.77 7.06 -0.52
CA HIS A 132 5.20 6.31 0.65
C HIS A 132 5.95 5.02 0.27
N VAL A 133 7.19 4.90 0.75
CA VAL A 133 8.03 3.72 0.51
C VAL A 133 7.92 2.74 1.67
N PHE A 134 7.24 1.61 1.42
CA PHE A 134 7.20 0.51 2.38
C PHE A 134 8.51 -0.27 2.40
N SER A 135 9.14 -0.35 3.57
CA SER A 135 10.36 -1.13 3.79
C SER A 135 10.04 -2.46 4.46
N PHE A 136 10.68 -3.54 4.00
CA PHE A 136 10.53 -4.88 4.57
C PHE A 136 11.83 -5.68 4.40
N GLN A 137 12.04 -6.63 5.31
CA GLN A 137 13.23 -7.47 5.32
C GLN A 137 12.97 -8.75 4.52
N ILE A 138 13.86 -9.08 3.59
CA ILE A 138 13.82 -10.30 2.81
C ILE A 138 15.10 -11.10 3.12
N PRO A 139 15.00 -12.42 3.40
CA PRO A 139 16.18 -13.26 3.49
C PRO A 139 17.02 -13.18 2.22
N THR A 140 18.33 -12.98 2.35
CA THR A 140 19.26 -12.75 1.23
C THR A 140 19.16 -13.84 0.15
N GLY A 141 18.98 -15.11 0.54
CA GLY A 141 18.82 -16.22 -0.41
C GLY A 141 17.62 -16.06 -1.35
N LYS A 142 16.49 -15.51 -0.86
CA LYS A 142 15.30 -15.22 -1.68
C LYS A 142 15.47 -13.94 -2.49
N ALA A 143 16.06 -12.90 -1.89
CA ALA A 143 16.37 -11.67 -2.60
C ALA A 143 17.28 -11.95 -3.80
N ARG A 144 18.27 -12.82 -3.64
CA ARG A 144 19.21 -13.21 -4.70
C ARG A 144 18.51 -13.82 -5.91
N GLN A 145 17.51 -14.69 -5.72
CA GLN A 145 16.76 -15.29 -6.85
C GLN A 145 16.07 -14.23 -7.72
N VAL A 146 15.62 -13.15 -7.11
CA VAL A 146 14.99 -12.02 -7.82
C VAL A 146 16.04 -11.11 -8.44
N LEU A 147 17.13 -10.83 -7.72
CA LEU A 147 18.13 -9.84 -8.11
C LEU A 147 19.18 -10.35 -9.10
N ASP A 148 19.57 -11.63 -9.06
CA ASP A 148 20.58 -12.23 -9.94
C ASP A 148 20.31 -12.03 -11.45
N PRO A 149 19.08 -12.21 -11.97
CA PRO A 149 18.80 -11.95 -13.38
C PRO A 149 18.68 -10.46 -13.71
N MET A 150 18.59 -9.58 -12.71
CA MET A 150 18.40 -8.15 -12.91
C MET A 150 19.73 -7.42 -13.05
N ARG A 151 19.75 -6.37 -13.87
CA ARG A 151 20.88 -5.43 -13.91
C ARG A 151 20.63 -4.36 -12.86
N PRO A 152 21.47 -4.23 -11.84
CA PRO A 152 21.34 -3.17 -10.85
C PRO A 152 21.42 -1.79 -11.51
N THR A 153 20.45 -0.97 -11.16
CA THR A 153 20.35 0.43 -11.62
C THR A 153 21.33 1.34 -10.91
N ILE A 154 21.63 1.01 -9.65
CA ILE A 154 22.51 1.77 -8.76
C ILE A 154 23.48 0.78 -8.12
N TRP A 155 24.77 1.07 -8.22
CA TRP A 155 25.83 0.46 -7.44
C TRP A 155 26.39 1.49 -6.50
N GLU A 156 26.34 1.22 -5.20
CA GLU A 156 26.90 2.11 -4.19
C GLU A 156 27.95 1.36 -3.36
N ILE A 157 29.09 2.00 -3.15
CA ILE A 157 30.15 1.56 -2.24
C ILE A 157 30.33 2.66 -1.21
N SER A 158 30.11 2.32 0.06
CA SER A 158 30.37 3.20 1.20
C SER A 158 31.61 2.71 1.94
N LEU A 159 32.66 3.52 1.95
CA LEU A 159 33.91 3.27 2.66
C LEU A 159 33.95 4.16 3.90
N THR A 160 33.94 3.55 5.08
CA THR A 160 34.06 4.26 6.35
C THR A 160 35.40 3.93 7.01
N SER A 161 36.11 4.96 7.46
CA SER A 161 37.33 4.83 8.24
C SER A 161 37.23 5.69 9.49
N ARG A 162 37.55 5.10 10.65
CA ARG A 162 37.57 5.78 11.94
C ARG A 162 38.98 5.72 12.50
N THR A 163 39.63 6.86 12.68
CA THR A 163 40.99 6.94 13.26
C THR A 163 41.07 8.12 14.23
N LYS A 164 41.46 7.85 15.49
CA LYS A 164 41.72 8.90 16.51
C LYS A 164 40.62 9.98 16.63
N GLY A 165 39.35 9.60 16.66
CA GLY A 165 38.23 10.56 16.77
C GLY A 165 37.76 11.17 15.44
N PHE A 166 38.46 10.91 14.33
CA PHE A 166 38.04 11.31 13.00
C PHE A 166 37.26 10.20 12.32
N MET A 167 36.06 10.49 11.84
CA MET A 167 35.31 9.60 10.96
C MET A 167 35.32 10.17 9.53
N LYS A 168 35.91 9.43 8.61
CA LYS A 168 35.85 9.72 7.18
C LYS A 168 34.93 8.70 6.50
N GLN A 169 33.95 9.17 5.76
CA GLN A 169 33.09 8.34 4.91
C GLN A 169 33.21 8.80 3.46
N SER A 170 33.53 7.87 2.56
CA SER A 170 33.53 8.12 1.11
C SER A 170 32.49 7.21 0.46
N ILE A 171 31.54 7.81 -0.26
CA ILE A 171 30.47 7.12 -0.98
C ILE A 171 30.72 7.25 -2.49
N HIS A 172 30.80 6.12 -3.16
CA HIS A 172 31.00 6.01 -4.60
C HIS A 172 29.77 5.34 -5.23
N CYS A 173 29.07 6.06 -6.10
CA CYS A 173 27.80 5.62 -6.68
C CYS A 173 27.89 5.59 -8.21
N TYR A 174 27.56 4.45 -8.82
CA TYR A 174 27.39 4.29 -10.26
C TYR A 174 25.92 4.05 -10.57
N GLN A 175 25.35 4.84 -11.47
CA GLN A 175 23.92 4.79 -11.78
C GLN A 175 23.69 4.78 -13.30
N THR A 176 22.74 3.95 -13.73
CA THR A 176 22.30 3.84 -15.14
C THR A 176 21.05 4.66 -15.44
N THR A 177 20.38 5.18 -14.40
CA THR A 177 19.27 6.13 -14.51
C THR A 177 19.78 7.57 -14.60
N PRO A 178 19.00 8.48 -15.20
CA PRO A 178 19.32 9.91 -15.21
C PRO A 178 19.48 10.46 -13.78
N VAL A 179 20.44 11.36 -13.65
CA VAL A 179 20.90 11.97 -12.40
C VAL A 179 19.74 12.70 -11.69
N PRO A 180 19.69 12.75 -10.34
CA PRO A 180 18.70 13.54 -9.60
C PRO A 180 18.55 14.97 -10.15
N GLU A 181 17.32 15.49 -10.19
CA GLU A 181 16.91 16.73 -10.90
C GLU A 181 17.73 17.99 -10.58
N HIS A 182 18.45 18.01 -9.45
CA HIS A 182 19.25 19.14 -8.98
C HIS A 182 20.71 19.13 -9.46
N ILE A 183 21.17 18.09 -10.17
CA ILE A 183 22.51 18.06 -10.76
C ILE A 183 22.38 18.43 -12.23
N TYR A 184 22.78 19.65 -12.59
CA TYR A 184 22.78 20.17 -13.97
C TYR A 184 23.54 19.23 -14.92
N ALA A 185 22.81 18.39 -15.65
CA ALA A 185 23.36 17.70 -16.81
C ALA A 185 23.54 18.71 -17.96
N PRO A 186 24.66 18.68 -18.71
CA PRO A 186 24.89 19.61 -19.82
C PRO A 186 23.80 19.48 -20.90
N LYS A 187 23.33 20.63 -21.40
CA LYS A 187 22.16 20.82 -22.29
C LYS A 187 22.18 20.05 -23.62
N ASN A 188 23.29 19.41 -23.99
CA ASN A 188 23.40 18.55 -25.18
C ASN A 188 23.16 17.09 -24.79
N TYR A 189 21.98 16.82 -24.24
CA TYR A 189 21.59 15.49 -23.78
C TYR A 189 20.70 14.82 -24.83
N ASN A 190 21.16 13.71 -25.43
CA ASN A 190 20.36 12.91 -26.35
C ASN A 190 19.88 11.63 -25.64
N PRO A 191 18.60 11.57 -25.19
CA PRO A 191 18.06 10.43 -24.46
C PRO A 191 18.04 9.14 -25.30
N LYS A 192 18.13 9.22 -26.62
CA LYS A 192 18.17 8.05 -27.51
C LYS A 192 19.54 7.37 -27.57
N LEU A 193 20.62 8.03 -27.13
CA LEU A 193 21.97 7.44 -27.08
C LEU A 193 22.20 6.56 -25.84
N MET A 194 21.45 6.76 -24.75
CA MET A 194 21.58 5.92 -23.55
C MET A 194 21.08 4.49 -23.74
N LEU A 195 20.11 4.29 -24.65
CA LEU A 195 19.57 2.96 -24.96
C LEU A 195 20.50 2.12 -25.87
N LYS A 196 21.48 2.75 -26.54
CA LYS A 196 22.39 2.07 -27.49
C LYS A 196 23.83 1.95 -27.00
N THR A 197 24.27 2.81 -26.10
CA THR A 197 25.61 2.78 -25.51
C THR A 197 25.50 3.06 -24.02
N ALA A 198 25.87 2.08 -23.20
CA ALA A 198 25.79 2.12 -21.74
C ALA A 198 26.55 3.33 -21.21
N SER A 199 25.81 4.39 -20.90
CA SER A 199 26.35 5.62 -20.31
C SER A 199 25.98 5.59 -18.83
N TYR A 200 26.99 5.72 -17.98
CA TYR A 200 26.87 5.64 -16.54
C TYR A 200 27.17 7.01 -15.94
N THR A 201 26.36 7.46 -14.98
CA THR A 201 26.74 8.61 -14.15
C THR A 201 27.47 8.09 -12.93
N TYR A 202 28.65 8.65 -12.68
CA TYR A 202 29.45 8.38 -11.49
C TYR A 202 29.40 9.58 -10.56
N LEU A 203 28.95 9.36 -9.32
CA LEU A 203 28.90 10.36 -8.26
C LEU A 203 29.83 9.92 -7.13
N THR A 204 30.63 10.84 -6.61
CA THR A 204 31.45 10.64 -5.42
C THR A 204 31.13 11.71 -4.40
N ALA A 205 30.83 11.30 -3.18
CA ALA A 205 30.67 12.18 -2.02
C ALA A 205 31.66 11.76 -0.94
N THR A 206 32.30 12.72 -0.27
CA THR A 206 33.16 12.46 0.88
C THR A 206 32.70 13.32 2.05
N PHE A 207 32.43 12.67 3.16
CA PHE A 207 32.03 13.28 4.42
C PHE A 207 33.17 13.13 5.42
N LEU A 208 33.48 14.21 6.11
CA LEU A 208 34.42 14.25 7.23
C LEU A 208 33.61 14.70 8.44
N GLN A 209 33.57 13.86 9.47
CA GLN A 209 33.00 14.20 10.77
C GLN A 209 34.14 14.21 11.79
N ASP A 210 34.38 15.40 12.34
CA ASP A 210 35.25 15.60 13.48
C ASP A 210 34.39 15.44 14.74
N ASP A 211 34.71 14.46 15.58
CA ASP A 211 34.21 14.47 16.96
C ASP A 211 34.97 15.62 17.65
N LEU A 212 34.40 16.83 17.65
CA LEU A 212 34.78 17.88 18.59
C LEU A 212 34.50 17.32 19.98
N LEU A 213 35.50 16.69 20.60
CA LEU A 213 35.57 16.55 22.03
C LEU A 213 35.44 17.97 22.58
N LEU A 214 34.26 18.28 23.12
CA LEU A 214 34.11 19.37 24.06
C LEU A 214 35.16 19.11 25.13
N ASP A 215 36.10 20.04 25.26
CA ASP A 215 37.09 20.06 26.33
C ASP A 215 36.33 19.94 27.67
N GLU A 216 36.37 18.76 28.29
CA GLU A 216 36.24 18.63 29.74
C GLU A 216 37.63 18.92 30.32
N GLU A 217 37.85 20.17 30.73
CA GLU A 217 38.40 20.62 32.04
C GLU A 217 38.78 22.11 32.02
#